data_AF-A0A520R293-F1
#
_entry.id   AF-A0A520R293-F1
#
_cell.length_a   1.000
_cell.length_b   1.000
_cell.length_c   1.000
_cell.angle_alpha   90.00
_cell.angle_beta   90.00
_cell.angle_gamma   90.00
#
_symmetry.space_group_name_H-M   'P 1'
#
loop_
_entity.id
_entity.type
_entity.pdbx_description
1 polymer ?
#
loop_
_entity_poly.entity_id
_entity_poly.type
_entity_poly.pdbx_seq_one_letter_code
_entity_poly.pdbx_strand_id
1 'polypeptide(L)'
;MRARRLHIAFAATMLGGCLLESHPVTDPLPLTSFCGAFFDAICEPLETCDCPDAALRACRAEEASLCPGFPSAALARAVEAGTVRYDGEAASALVRRMRARADGCQGFVSALDWQVRDLFALGGVFEGTLDAGEVCEPLGFELVSECRLGACAPTADGPLCRVSVPEGARCDRLHQCVDLDGALTPERGIERLALRCASDTPGSDEGTCVRWIDLGGPCDASAECWSSRCEMGRCVAGADGAACLGGRDCDSGHCDASGRCSPANAPVGAACATDAACASYVCVDGSCLDAACGVF
;
A
#
# COMPACT_ATOMS: atom_id res chain seq x y z
N MET A 1 -76.76 -5.60 12.19
CA MET A 1 -76.17 -6.35 13.33
C MET A 1 -74.65 -6.27 13.19
N ARG A 2 -73.88 -5.93 14.26
CA ARG A 2 -72.38 -5.98 14.43
C ARG A 2 -71.51 -5.33 13.29
N ALA A 3 -70.80 -4.20 13.46
CA ALA A 3 -69.51 -3.94 14.15
C ALA A 3 -68.26 -4.66 13.52
N ARG A 4 -67.06 -4.07 13.30
CA ARG A 4 -66.37 -2.87 13.86
C ARG A 4 -65.49 -2.05 12.85
N ARG A 5 -65.36 -0.73 13.11
CA ARG A 5 -64.21 0.23 13.03
C ARG A 5 -62.79 -0.17 12.49
N LEU A 6 -62.26 0.70 11.59
CA LEU A 6 -61.06 1.59 11.69
C LEU A 6 -59.56 1.10 11.55
N HIS A 7 -58.85 1.65 10.52
CA HIS A 7 -57.41 2.04 10.33
C HIS A 7 -56.17 1.13 10.53
N ILE A 8 -55.04 1.61 9.93
CA ILE A 8 -53.60 1.19 10.01
C ILE A 8 -53.28 -0.02 9.07
N ALA A 9 -52.44 0.02 8.02
CA ALA A 9 -51.13 0.62 7.67
C ALA A 9 -49.90 -0.31 7.91
N PHE A 10 -48.85 -0.12 7.08
CA PHE A 10 -47.48 -0.69 7.08
C PHE A 10 -47.11 -1.95 6.24
N ALA A 11 -45.91 -1.82 5.64
CA ALA A 11 -44.90 -2.82 5.27
C ALA A 11 -45.08 -3.75 4.05
N ALA A 12 -44.50 -3.32 2.91
CA ALA A 12 -43.73 -4.19 2.01
C ALA A 12 -42.51 -3.40 1.48
N THR A 13 -41.53 -3.29 2.38
CA THR A 13 -40.08 -3.10 2.19
C THR A 13 -39.49 -3.21 0.77
N MET A 14 -38.82 -2.13 0.36
CA MET A 14 -37.43 -2.12 -0.13
C MET A 14 -36.97 -3.34 -0.95
N LEU A 15 -37.25 -3.34 -2.26
CA LEU A 15 -36.31 -3.89 -3.22
C LEU A 15 -35.30 -2.80 -3.58
N GLY A 16 -34.36 -2.56 -2.67
CA GLY A 16 -33.19 -1.76 -2.94
C GLY A 16 -32.29 -2.55 -3.89
N GLY A 17 -32.45 -2.36 -5.19
CA GLY A 17 -31.43 -2.78 -6.13
C GLY A 17 -30.15 -2.02 -5.84
N CYS A 18 -29.03 -2.73 -5.67
CA CYS A 18 -27.71 -2.11 -5.68
C CYS A 18 -27.43 -1.61 -7.09
N LEU A 19 -27.98 -0.45 -7.43
CA LEU A 19 -27.39 0.41 -8.44
C LEU A 19 -26.02 0.77 -7.89
N LEU A 20 -24.96 0.44 -8.63
CA LEU A 20 -23.68 1.12 -8.45
C LEU A 20 -23.94 2.60 -8.74
N GLU A 21 -24.02 3.42 -7.69
CA GLU A 21 -24.03 4.88 -7.84
C GLU A 21 -22.62 5.30 -8.23
N SER A 22 -22.30 5.20 -9.52
CA SER A 22 -21.00 5.57 -10.08
C SER A 22 -20.63 6.97 -9.62
N HIS A 23 -19.56 7.08 -8.83
CA HIS A 23 -19.22 8.34 -8.19
C HIS A 23 -18.72 9.33 -9.24
N PRO A 24 -19.42 10.47 -9.47
CA PRO A 24 -19.07 11.39 -10.54
C PRO A 24 -17.79 12.14 -10.19
N VAL A 25 -16.78 12.06 -11.07
CA VAL A 25 -15.51 12.76 -10.90
C VAL A 25 -15.72 14.25 -11.20
N THR A 26 -15.96 15.05 -10.17
CA THR A 26 -15.97 16.52 -10.27
C THR A 26 -14.56 17.08 -10.36
N ASP A 27 -14.46 18.38 -10.61
CA ASP A 27 -13.19 19.10 -10.69
C ASP A 27 -13.31 20.44 -9.92
N PRO A 28 -12.69 20.58 -8.74
CA PRO A 28 -11.97 19.54 -7.98
C PRO A 28 -12.91 18.45 -7.42
N LEU A 29 -12.34 17.31 -7.01
CA LEU A 29 -13.04 16.23 -6.29
C LEU A 29 -13.10 16.56 -4.78
N PRO A 30 -14.28 16.51 -4.13
CA PRO A 30 -14.39 16.71 -2.68
C PRO A 30 -13.78 15.56 -1.88
N LEU A 31 -13.17 15.88 -0.73
CA LEU A 31 -12.62 14.91 0.22
C LEU A 31 -13.65 13.81 0.59
N THR A 32 -14.90 14.19 0.86
CA THR A 32 -15.99 13.26 1.21
C THR A 32 -16.36 12.30 0.08
N SER A 33 -15.98 12.59 -1.17
CA SER A 33 -16.26 11.77 -2.34
C SER A 33 -15.03 11.01 -2.82
N PHE A 34 -13.85 11.26 -2.24
CA PHE A 34 -12.58 10.70 -2.70
C PHE A 34 -12.55 9.17 -2.63
N CYS A 35 -12.92 8.57 -1.49
CA CYS A 35 -12.81 7.11 -1.30
C CYS A 35 -13.61 6.33 -2.34
N GLY A 36 -14.90 6.63 -2.50
CA GLY A 36 -15.74 5.97 -3.51
C GLY A 36 -15.24 6.19 -4.94
N ALA A 37 -14.83 7.41 -5.29
CA ALA A 37 -14.30 7.70 -6.63
C ALA A 37 -12.96 6.99 -6.92
N PHE A 38 -12.12 6.80 -5.88
CA PHE A 38 -10.86 6.05 -5.94
C PHE A 38 -11.12 4.55 -6.10
N PHE A 39 -11.97 3.95 -5.25
CA PHE A 39 -12.31 2.52 -5.35
C PHE A 39 -13.07 2.18 -6.64
N ASP A 40 -13.97 3.05 -7.13
CA ASP A 40 -14.56 2.90 -8.47
C ASP A 40 -13.46 2.77 -9.54
N ALA A 41 -12.44 3.63 -9.50
CA ALA A 41 -11.34 3.60 -10.46
C ALA A 41 -10.32 2.46 -10.24
N ILE A 42 -10.38 1.73 -9.12
CA ILE A 42 -9.64 0.47 -8.92
C ILE A 42 -10.47 -0.73 -9.40
N CYS A 43 -11.77 -0.77 -9.11
CA CYS A 43 -12.60 -1.93 -9.38
C CYS A 43 -13.22 -1.96 -10.80
N GLU A 44 -13.61 -0.81 -11.38
CA GLU A 44 -14.16 -0.71 -12.75
C GLU A 44 -13.24 -1.30 -13.84
N PRO A 45 -11.90 -1.14 -13.79
CA PRO A 45 -10.99 -1.82 -14.72
C PRO A 45 -11.00 -3.35 -14.62
N LEU A 46 -11.34 -3.95 -13.47
CA LEU A 46 -11.40 -5.41 -13.32
C LEU A 46 -12.57 -5.99 -14.13
N GLU A 47 -13.70 -5.29 -14.18
CA GLU A 47 -14.84 -5.61 -15.06
C GLU A 47 -14.48 -5.43 -16.54
N THR A 48 -13.74 -4.36 -16.86
CA THR A 48 -13.36 -4.02 -18.25
C THR A 48 -12.36 -5.01 -18.84
N CYS A 49 -11.49 -5.58 -18.01
CA CYS A 49 -10.35 -6.42 -18.42
C CYS A 49 -10.59 -7.93 -18.28
N ASP A 50 -11.86 -8.37 -18.24
CA ASP A 50 -12.26 -9.78 -18.10
C ASP A 50 -11.59 -10.51 -16.90
N CYS A 51 -11.31 -9.78 -15.81
CA CYS A 51 -10.74 -10.37 -14.60
C CYS A 51 -11.76 -11.28 -13.89
N PRO A 52 -11.31 -12.33 -13.16
CA PRO A 52 -12.24 -13.23 -12.48
C PRO A 52 -13.12 -12.48 -11.46
N ASP A 53 -14.41 -12.85 -11.38
CA ASP A 53 -15.37 -12.27 -10.42
C ASP A 53 -14.86 -12.24 -8.96
N ALA A 54 -13.93 -13.14 -8.61
CA ALA A 54 -13.25 -13.17 -7.31
C ALA A 54 -12.48 -11.87 -7.01
N ALA A 55 -11.69 -11.37 -7.98
CA ALA A 55 -10.92 -10.14 -7.82
C ALA A 55 -11.84 -8.92 -7.71
N LEU A 56 -12.90 -8.86 -8.52
CA LEU A 56 -13.90 -7.80 -8.43
C LEU A 56 -14.63 -7.81 -7.07
N ARG A 57 -15.04 -9.00 -6.59
CA ARG A 57 -15.68 -9.12 -5.27
C ARG A 57 -14.75 -8.73 -4.13
N ALA A 58 -13.46 -9.07 -4.20
CA ALA A 58 -12.47 -8.65 -3.20
C ALA A 58 -12.35 -7.12 -3.18
N CYS A 59 -12.14 -6.50 -4.35
CA CYS A 59 -12.05 -5.05 -4.51
C CYS A 59 -13.28 -4.30 -3.94
N ARG A 60 -14.49 -4.76 -4.29
CA ARG A 60 -15.74 -4.15 -3.79
C ARG A 60 -16.03 -4.47 -2.31
N ALA A 61 -15.48 -5.56 -1.76
CA ALA A 61 -15.58 -5.85 -0.33
C ALA A 61 -14.66 -4.93 0.51
N GLU A 62 -13.47 -4.60 -0.02
CA GLU A 62 -12.59 -3.61 0.61
C GLU A 62 -13.17 -2.20 0.57
N GLU A 63 -13.72 -1.77 -0.58
CA GLU A 63 -14.49 -0.51 -0.69
C GLU A 63 -15.58 -0.43 0.39
N ALA A 64 -16.39 -1.48 0.51
CA ALA A 64 -17.46 -1.59 1.49
C ALA A 64 -16.99 -1.70 2.95
N SER A 65 -15.69 -1.93 3.19
CA SER A 65 -15.09 -1.93 4.53
C SER A 65 -14.37 -0.62 4.87
N LEU A 66 -13.78 0.06 3.87
CA LEU A 66 -12.88 1.19 4.07
C LEU A 66 -13.54 2.56 3.83
N CYS A 67 -14.48 2.66 2.89
CA CYS A 67 -15.17 3.92 2.61
C CYS A 67 -16.28 4.30 3.62
N PRO A 68 -16.98 3.38 4.32
CA PRO A 68 -17.92 3.75 5.37
C PRO A 68 -17.22 4.44 6.56
N GLY A 69 -17.40 5.76 6.66
CA GLY A 69 -16.72 6.59 7.65
C GLY A 69 -15.50 7.35 7.12
N PHE A 70 -15.30 7.39 5.79
CA PHE A 70 -14.32 8.28 5.15
C PHE A 70 -14.93 9.67 4.81
N PRO A 71 -14.20 10.79 5.02
CA PRO A 71 -12.98 10.89 5.83
C PRO A 71 -13.31 10.60 7.30
N SER A 72 -12.37 9.98 8.00
CA SER A 72 -12.53 9.75 9.44
C SER A 72 -12.62 11.08 10.18
N ALA A 73 -13.20 11.06 11.40
CA ALA A 73 -13.24 12.25 12.24
C ALA A 73 -11.84 12.77 12.61
N ALA A 74 -10.80 11.93 12.58
CA ALA A 74 -9.41 12.35 12.75
C ALA A 74 -8.86 13.01 11.48
N LEU A 75 -9.05 12.40 10.31
CA LEU A 75 -8.63 12.96 9.02
C LEU A 75 -9.30 14.31 8.73
N ALA A 76 -10.60 14.45 9.00
CA ALA A 76 -11.30 15.72 8.85
C ALA A 76 -10.68 16.82 9.73
N ARG A 77 -10.39 16.52 11.00
CA ARG A 77 -9.71 17.46 11.91
C ARG A 77 -8.29 17.80 11.44
N ALA A 78 -7.53 16.83 10.96
CA ALA A 78 -6.17 17.05 10.47
C ALA A 78 -6.15 17.97 9.24
N VAL A 79 -7.12 17.81 8.33
CA VAL A 79 -7.31 18.72 7.18
C VAL A 79 -7.77 20.11 7.62
N GLU A 80 -8.70 20.21 8.57
CA GLU A 80 -9.13 21.51 9.14
C GLU A 80 -8.02 22.23 9.91
N ALA A 81 -7.14 21.49 10.60
CA ALA A 81 -5.99 22.01 11.32
C ALA A 81 -4.80 22.34 10.41
N GLY A 82 -4.81 21.85 9.16
CA GLY A 82 -3.72 22.00 8.20
C GLY A 82 -2.51 21.09 8.44
N THR A 83 -2.63 20.08 9.31
CA THR A 83 -1.58 19.05 9.50
C THR A 83 -1.55 18.04 8.36
N VAL A 84 -2.67 17.91 7.62
CA VAL A 84 -2.76 17.25 6.31
C VAL A 84 -3.30 18.23 5.28
N ARG A 85 -2.57 18.44 4.19
CA ARG A 85 -3.08 19.13 2.99
C ARG A 85 -3.86 18.13 2.14
N TYR A 86 -5.13 18.44 1.82
CA TYR A 86 -5.90 17.73 0.80
C TYR A 86 -5.89 18.50 -0.51
N ASP A 87 -5.62 17.82 -1.62
CA ASP A 87 -5.64 18.40 -2.97
C ASP A 87 -6.71 17.75 -3.85
N GLY A 88 -7.83 18.47 -4.02
CA GLY A 88 -8.95 17.99 -4.82
C GLY A 88 -8.70 17.99 -6.33
N GLU A 89 -7.74 18.76 -6.84
CA GLU A 89 -7.37 18.74 -8.27
C GLU A 89 -6.46 17.54 -8.55
N ALA A 90 -5.46 17.29 -7.68
CA ALA A 90 -4.64 16.08 -7.73
C ALA A 90 -5.51 14.82 -7.59
N ALA A 91 -6.55 14.87 -6.75
CA ALA A 91 -7.51 13.78 -6.56
C ALA A 91 -8.27 13.47 -7.86
N SER A 92 -8.84 14.48 -8.52
CA SER A 92 -9.49 14.32 -9.83
C SER A 92 -8.51 13.81 -10.90
N ALA A 93 -7.27 14.30 -10.91
CA ALA A 93 -6.24 13.87 -11.84
C ALA A 93 -5.83 12.41 -11.63
N LEU A 94 -5.68 11.97 -10.37
CA LEU A 94 -5.38 10.58 -10.03
C LEU A 94 -6.50 9.64 -10.49
N VAL A 95 -7.75 9.92 -10.11
CA VAL A 95 -8.91 9.09 -10.49
C VAL A 95 -9.04 9.00 -12.02
N ARG A 96 -8.78 10.08 -12.76
CA ARG A 96 -8.76 10.07 -14.24
C ARG A 96 -7.64 9.19 -14.80
N ARG A 97 -6.41 9.27 -14.27
CA ARG A 97 -5.29 8.38 -14.68
C ARG A 97 -5.61 6.91 -14.41
N MET A 98 -6.18 6.62 -13.24
CA MET A 98 -6.59 5.26 -12.86
C MET A 98 -7.66 4.70 -13.79
N ARG A 99 -8.69 5.46 -14.16
CA ARG A 99 -9.71 4.99 -15.12
C ARG A 99 -9.15 4.81 -16.53
N ALA A 100 -8.22 5.65 -16.97
CA ALA A 100 -7.55 5.49 -18.28
C ALA A 100 -6.75 4.18 -18.41
N ARG A 101 -6.42 3.50 -17.29
CA ARG A 101 -5.78 2.17 -17.33
C ARG A 101 -6.72 1.06 -17.81
N ALA A 102 -8.04 1.25 -17.70
CA ALA A 102 -9.05 0.29 -18.14
C ALA A 102 -8.93 0.02 -19.66
N ASP A 103 -8.68 1.06 -20.44
CA ASP A 103 -8.52 0.98 -21.91
C ASP A 103 -7.28 0.17 -22.34
N GLY A 104 -6.30 -0.01 -21.44
CA GLY A 104 -5.03 -0.70 -21.71
C GLY A 104 -4.78 -1.97 -20.88
N CYS A 105 -5.68 -2.31 -19.96
CA CYS A 105 -5.56 -3.42 -19.01
C CYS A 105 -4.19 -3.53 -18.33
N GLN A 106 -3.68 -2.39 -17.86
CA GLN A 106 -2.42 -2.31 -17.11
C GLN A 106 -2.67 -2.48 -15.60
N GLY A 107 -1.77 -3.21 -14.94
CA GLY A 107 -1.76 -3.32 -13.48
C GLY A 107 -1.63 -1.96 -12.80
N PHE A 108 -2.25 -1.81 -11.62
CA PHE A 108 -2.44 -0.53 -10.93
C PHE A 108 -1.15 0.30 -10.80
N VAL A 109 -0.10 -0.29 -10.22
CA VAL A 109 1.21 0.36 -10.02
C VAL A 109 1.83 0.79 -11.35
N SER A 110 1.86 -0.11 -12.34
CA SER A 110 2.46 0.16 -13.66
C SER A 110 1.75 1.25 -14.46
N ALA A 111 0.44 1.43 -14.24
CA ALA A 111 -0.36 2.44 -14.92
C ALA A 111 -0.17 3.87 -14.38
N LEU A 112 0.38 4.01 -13.17
CA LEU A 112 0.53 5.30 -12.50
C LEU A 112 1.90 5.97 -12.70
N ASP A 113 2.91 5.23 -13.16
CA ASP A 113 4.32 5.67 -13.29
C ASP A 113 4.84 6.35 -12.01
N TRP A 114 4.43 5.82 -10.86
CA TRP A 114 4.69 6.39 -9.54
C TRP A 114 6.08 6.02 -9.01
N GLN A 115 6.70 7.00 -8.35
CA GLN A 115 7.86 6.80 -7.50
C GLN A 115 7.41 6.46 -6.07
N VAL A 116 8.30 5.92 -5.25
CA VAL A 116 7.98 5.57 -3.85
C VAL A 116 7.43 6.74 -3.04
N ARG A 117 7.90 7.97 -3.29
CA ARG A 117 7.35 9.19 -2.67
C ARG A 117 5.86 9.38 -2.92
N ASP A 118 5.36 8.93 -4.07
CA ASP A 118 3.97 9.13 -4.47
C ASP A 118 3.02 8.22 -3.68
N LEU A 119 3.49 7.10 -3.10
CA LEU A 119 2.68 6.33 -2.14
C LEU A 119 2.38 7.15 -0.88
N PHE A 120 3.40 7.79 -0.30
CA PHE A 120 3.27 8.57 0.93
C PHE A 120 2.42 9.83 0.76
N ALA A 121 2.23 10.30 -0.47
CA ALA A 121 1.40 11.44 -0.79
C ALA A 121 0.11 11.09 -1.56
N LEU A 122 -0.12 9.80 -1.84
CA LEU A 122 -1.11 9.28 -2.78
C LEU A 122 -1.14 10.07 -4.11
N GLY A 123 0.04 10.31 -4.71
CA GLY A 123 0.21 11.12 -5.93
C GLY A 123 -0.05 12.62 -5.75
N GLY A 124 0.18 13.16 -4.55
CA GLY A 124 -0.01 14.57 -4.19
C GLY A 124 -1.42 14.92 -3.68
N VAL A 125 -2.27 13.92 -3.45
CA VAL A 125 -3.65 14.10 -2.96
C VAL A 125 -3.69 14.41 -1.46
N PHE A 126 -2.81 13.80 -0.68
CA PHE A 126 -2.69 13.99 0.75
C PHE A 126 -1.23 14.26 1.12
N GLU A 127 -0.92 15.40 1.72
CA GLU A 127 0.44 15.70 2.16
C GLU A 127 0.45 16.04 3.66
N GLY A 128 1.11 15.21 4.45
CA GLY A 128 1.42 15.51 5.84
C GLY A 128 2.42 16.66 5.97
N THR A 129 2.22 17.53 6.96
CA THR A 129 3.10 18.67 7.20
C THR A 129 4.07 18.48 8.36
N LEU A 130 3.81 17.55 9.28
CA LEU A 130 4.57 17.34 10.51
C LEU A 130 5.97 16.75 10.23
N ASP A 131 6.97 17.24 10.96
CA ASP A 131 8.36 16.81 10.91
C ASP A 131 8.65 15.58 11.78
N ALA A 132 9.83 14.99 11.61
CA ALA A 132 10.25 13.79 12.33
C ALA A 132 10.24 13.99 13.85
N GLY A 133 9.55 13.10 14.58
CA GLY A 133 9.42 13.16 16.04
C GLY A 133 8.34 14.10 16.57
N GLU A 134 7.58 14.80 15.73
CA GLU A 134 6.36 15.47 16.18
C GLU A 134 5.26 14.46 16.54
N VAL A 135 4.34 14.83 17.43
CA VAL A 135 3.21 13.98 17.85
C VAL A 135 2.13 13.99 16.77
N CYS A 136 1.59 12.82 16.44
CA CYS A 136 0.59 12.62 15.38
C CYS A 136 -0.56 11.72 15.84
N GLU A 137 -1.71 11.78 15.14
CA GLU A 137 -2.86 10.90 15.33
C GLU A 137 -2.98 9.88 14.18
N PRO A 138 -3.27 8.59 14.44
CA PRO A 138 -3.64 7.64 13.40
C PRO A 138 -4.97 8.05 12.72
N LEU A 139 -4.91 8.35 11.42
CA LEU A 139 -6.04 8.96 10.69
C LEU A 139 -7.09 7.95 10.16
N GLY A 140 -6.89 6.65 10.38
CA GLY A 140 -7.84 5.60 10.00
C GLY A 140 -7.83 5.21 8.52
N PHE A 141 -6.83 5.66 7.75
CA PHE A 141 -6.58 5.24 6.37
C PHE A 141 -5.07 5.09 6.19
N GLU A 142 -4.56 3.88 5.92
CA GLU A 142 -3.14 3.54 6.14
C GLU A 142 -2.15 4.37 5.30
N LEU A 143 -2.56 4.83 4.13
CA LEU A 143 -1.73 5.63 3.21
C LEU A 143 -1.78 7.15 3.48
N VAL A 144 -2.55 7.62 4.48
CA VAL A 144 -2.69 9.05 4.78
C VAL A 144 -2.19 9.35 6.18
N SER A 145 -1.22 10.26 6.27
CA SER A 145 -0.57 10.64 7.53
C SER A 145 -0.39 12.15 7.64
N GLU A 146 -0.41 12.66 8.88
CA GLU A 146 0.03 14.02 9.20
C GLU A 146 1.54 14.20 9.01
N CYS A 147 2.30 13.11 8.92
CA CYS A 147 3.75 13.10 8.82
C CYS A 147 4.23 13.34 7.38
N ARG A 148 5.12 14.30 7.19
CA ARG A 148 5.69 14.63 5.89
C ARG A 148 6.44 13.42 5.31
N LEU A 149 6.01 12.93 4.14
CA LEU A 149 6.59 11.75 3.47
C LEU A 149 6.81 10.57 4.42
N GLY A 150 5.85 10.27 5.29
CA GLY A 150 6.07 9.32 6.37
C GLY A 150 4.78 8.73 6.92
N ALA A 151 4.91 8.06 8.06
CA ALA A 151 3.81 7.43 8.75
C ALA A 151 3.81 7.80 10.25
N CYS A 152 2.63 7.80 10.84
CA CYS A 152 2.45 8.01 12.26
C CYS A 152 2.74 6.68 12.99
N ALA A 153 3.91 6.58 13.62
CA ALA A 153 4.43 5.33 14.17
C ALA A 153 4.20 5.25 15.69
N PRO A 154 3.68 4.13 16.23
CA PRO A 154 3.52 3.97 17.67
C PRO A 154 4.88 3.88 18.38
N THR A 155 5.07 4.66 19.44
CA THR A 155 6.25 4.58 20.32
C THR A 155 5.83 4.44 21.79
N ALA A 156 6.80 4.19 22.68
CA ALA A 156 6.55 4.04 24.12
C ALA A 156 5.93 5.30 24.76
N ASP A 157 6.27 6.49 24.25
CA ASP A 157 5.82 7.79 24.75
C ASP A 157 4.59 8.32 24.00
N GLY A 158 4.05 7.55 23.05
CA GLY A 158 2.93 7.91 22.18
C GLY A 158 3.25 7.79 20.69
N PRO A 159 2.26 7.97 19.81
CA PRO A 159 2.48 8.02 18.36
C PRO A 159 3.31 9.24 17.96
N LEU A 160 4.39 9.01 17.21
CA LEU A 160 5.30 10.05 16.70
C LEU A 160 5.49 9.90 15.19
N CYS A 161 5.74 11.02 14.51
CA CYS A 161 6.02 11.01 13.09
C CYS A 161 7.36 10.36 12.77
N ARG A 162 7.31 9.32 11.94
CA ARG A 162 8.47 8.69 11.32
C ARG A 162 8.54 9.09 9.85
N VAL A 163 9.54 9.89 9.49
CA VAL A 163 9.67 10.51 8.16
C VAL A 163 10.58 9.65 7.28
N SER A 164 10.16 9.41 6.02
CA SER A 164 11.00 8.75 5.04
C SER A 164 11.99 9.73 4.43
N VAL A 165 13.25 9.30 4.32
CA VAL A 165 14.36 10.13 3.81
C VAL A 165 15.21 9.36 2.80
N PRO A 166 15.78 10.07 1.80
CA PRO A 166 16.48 9.44 0.67
C PRO A 166 17.89 8.96 1.04
N GLU A 167 18.53 8.27 0.09
CA GLU A 167 19.95 7.92 0.16
C GLU A 167 20.84 9.15 0.41
N GLY A 168 21.83 9.03 1.27
CA GLY A 168 22.72 10.11 1.70
C GLY A 168 22.15 11.06 2.76
N ALA A 169 20.86 10.96 3.12
CA ALA A 169 20.29 11.75 4.21
C ALA A 169 20.73 11.26 5.60
N ARG A 170 20.81 12.15 6.59
CA ARG A 170 20.94 11.77 8.00
C ARG A 170 19.70 11.00 8.44
N CYS A 171 19.89 9.99 9.26
CA CYS A 171 18.82 9.18 9.83
C CYS A 171 19.07 8.89 11.31
N ASP A 172 17.98 8.58 12.00
CA ASP A 172 17.95 8.01 13.35
C ASP A 172 16.65 7.19 13.52
N ARG A 173 16.30 6.83 14.76
CA ARG A 173 15.05 6.12 15.10
C ARG A 173 13.75 6.79 14.63
N LEU A 174 13.74 8.10 14.37
CA LEU A 174 12.60 8.88 13.87
C LEU A 174 12.53 8.91 12.34
N HIS A 175 13.48 8.26 11.67
CA HIS A 175 13.60 8.24 10.21
C HIS A 175 13.38 6.83 9.65
N GLN A 176 12.97 6.78 8.39
CA GLN A 176 12.96 5.56 7.59
C GLN A 176 13.77 5.84 6.32
N CYS A 177 14.84 5.08 6.11
CA CYS A 177 15.64 5.24 4.90
C CYS A 177 14.93 4.54 3.72
N VAL A 178 14.65 5.27 2.64
CA VAL A 178 13.87 4.78 1.49
C VAL A 178 14.39 5.38 0.19
N ASP A 179 14.45 4.59 -0.89
CA ASP A 179 14.74 5.08 -2.25
C ASP A 179 13.52 5.84 -2.81
N LEU A 180 13.34 7.09 -2.37
CA LEU A 180 12.18 7.94 -2.69
C LEU A 180 12.02 8.27 -4.18
N ASP A 181 13.07 8.11 -4.99
CA ASP A 181 13.08 8.29 -6.45
C ASP A 181 12.95 6.95 -7.19
N GLY A 182 12.96 5.82 -6.45
CA GLY A 182 12.75 4.50 -7.01
C GLY A 182 11.37 4.38 -7.64
N ALA A 183 11.32 3.91 -8.89
CA ALA A 183 10.07 3.54 -9.54
C ALA A 183 9.42 2.36 -8.80
N LEU A 184 8.12 2.47 -8.56
CA LEU A 184 7.30 1.35 -8.10
C LEU A 184 7.06 0.43 -9.30
N THR A 185 7.48 -0.83 -9.17
CA THR A 185 7.16 -1.87 -10.14
C THR A 185 6.72 -3.13 -9.39
N PRO A 186 5.87 -3.99 -9.98
CA PRO A 186 5.48 -5.25 -9.34
C PRO A 186 6.68 -6.12 -8.92
N GLU A 187 7.78 -6.10 -9.68
CA GLU A 187 9.00 -6.89 -9.35
C GLU A 187 9.86 -6.26 -8.23
N ARG A 188 9.56 -5.00 -7.86
CA ARG A 188 10.18 -4.25 -6.77
C ARG A 188 9.16 -4.04 -5.65
N GLY A 189 8.82 -5.12 -4.96
CA GLY A 189 8.13 -5.01 -3.67
C GLY A 189 8.84 -4.01 -2.75
N ILE A 190 8.07 -3.22 -2.00
CA ILE A 190 8.52 -2.03 -1.24
C ILE A 190 9.76 -2.30 -0.38
N GLU A 191 9.92 -3.54 0.11
CA GLU A 191 11.14 -4.00 0.77
C GLU A 191 12.43 -3.68 -0.02
N ARG A 192 12.50 -3.97 -1.32
CA ARG A 192 13.68 -3.68 -2.17
C ARG A 192 13.95 -2.20 -2.41
N LEU A 193 13.01 -1.34 -2.03
CA LEU A 193 13.11 0.12 -2.08
C LEU A 193 13.48 0.70 -0.69
N ALA A 194 13.54 -0.15 0.35
CA ALA A 194 14.07 0.23 1.64
C ALA A 194 15.60 0.37 1.59
N LEU A 195 16.10 1.39 2.27
CA LEU A 195 17.50 1.61 2.54
C LEU A 195 17.78 1.28 4.02
N ARG A 196 19.03 1.30 4.46
CA ARG A 196 19.40 1.15 5.88
C ARG A 196 19.98 2.44 6.44
N CYS A 197 19.75 2.69 7.73
CA CYS A 197 20.51 3.69 8.46
C CYS A 197 21.85 3.06 8.86
N ALA A 198 22.94 3.51 8.25
CA ALA A 198 24.29 3.03 8.55
C ALA A 198 25.01 4.00 9.47
N SER A 199 25.65 3.46 10.52
CA SER A 199 26.45 4.24 11.47
C SER A 199 27.85 3.64 11.59
N ASP A 200 28.86 4.49 11.53
CA ASP A 200 30.25 4.12 11.82
C ASP A 200 30.51 3.94 13.33
N THR A 201 29.53 4.30 14.18
CA THR A 201 29.63 4.21 15.64
C THR A 201 28.80 3.03 16.16
N PRO A 202 29.42 1.96 16.71
CA PRO A 202 28.70 0.80 17.23
C PRO A 202 27.68 1.19 18.32
N GLY A 203 26.42 0.84 18.11
CA GLY A 203 25.33 1.12 19.05
C GLY A 203 24.78 2.55 18.99
N SER A 204 25.16 3.37 18.00
CA SER A 204 24.49 4.63 17.69
C SER A 204 23.24 4.38 16.86
N ASP A 205 22.11 4.95 17.28
CA ASP A 205 20.90 5.02 16.45
C ASP A 205 21.06 6.03 15.29
N GLU A 206 21.96 7.01 15.42
CA GLU A 206 22.22 8.02 14.39
C GLU A 206 23.18 7.51 13.31
N GLY A 207 22.87 7.83 12.05
CA GLY A 207 23.66 7.43 10.88
C GLY A 207 23.31 8.19 9.61
N THR A 208 23.67 7.59 8.46
CA THR A 208 23.32 8.05 7.11
C THR A 208 22.58 6.95 6.35
N CYS A 209 21.57 7.31 5.57
CA CYS A 209 20.84 6.35 4.74
C CYS A 209 21.70 5.87 3.58
N VAL A 210 21.87 4.55 3.46
CA VAL A 210 22.65 3.91 2.38
C VAL A 210 21.89 2.68 1.86
N ARG A 211 22.21 2.25 0.64
CA ARG A 211 21.68 0.98 0.12
C ARG A 211 22.12 -0.22 0.97
N TRP A 212 21.24 -1.21 1.02
CA TRP A 212 21.65 -2.56 1.40
C TRP A 212 22.54 -3.15 0.32
N ILE A 213 23.41 -4.08 0.71
CA ILE A 213 24.28 -4.80 -0.21
C ILE A 213 23.54 -6.02 -0.75
N ASP A 214 23.44 -6.10 -2.07
CA ASP A 214 22.82 -7.21 -2.80
C ASP A 214 23.59 -8.54 -2.64
N LEU A 215 22.92 -9.65 -2.95
CA LEU A 215 23.50 -11.00 -2.93
C LEU A 215 24.77 -11.09 -3.80
N GLY A 216 25.81 -11.72 -3.25
CA GLY A 216 27.15 -11.81 -3.86
C GLY A 216 28.02 -10.55 -3.72
N GLY A 217 27.44 -9.42 -3.30
CA GLY A 217 28.17 -8.20 -2.97
C GLY A 217 29.11 -8.37 -1.77
N PRO A 218 30.21 -7.61 -1.69
CA PRO A 218 31.15 -7.69 -0.58
C PRO A 218 30.55 -7.07 0.70
N CYS A 219 30.83 -7.66 1.85
CA CYS A 219 30.36 -7.16 3.15
C CYS A 219 31.38 -7.44 4.25
N ASP A 220 31.40 -6.59 5.27
CA ASP A 220 32.16 -6.81 6.51
C ASP A 220 31.25 -7.28 7.66
N ALA A 221 29.96 -6.91 7.64
CA ALA A 221 28.96 -7.34 8.61
C ALA A 221 27.63 -7.76 7.99
N SER A 222 26.95 -8.73 8.63
CA SER A 222 25.61 -9.20 8.24
C SER A 222 24.56 -8.07 8.14
N ALA A 223 24.68 -7.02 8.96
CA ALA A 223 23.79 -5.85 8.96
C ALA A 223 24.00 -4.88 7.78
N GLU A 224 24.90 -5.21 6.85
CA GLU A 224 25.05 -4.50 5.57
C GLU A 224 24.27 -5.18 4.44
N CYS A 225 24.03 -6.48 4.55
CA CYS A 225 23.43 -7.32 3.53
C CYS A 225 21.91 -7.26 3.54
N TRP A 226 21.28 -7.20 2.36
CA TRP A 226 19.83 -7.29 2.20
C TRP A 226 19.23 -8.51 2.90
N SER A 227 19.90 -9.66 2.77
CA SER A 227 19.56 -10.94 3.40
C SER A 227 19.92 -11.06 4.88
N SER A 228 20.43 -9.99 5.50
CA SER A 228 20.95 -9.99 6.88
C SER A 228 22.01 -11.07 7.16
N ARG A 229 22.73 -11.54 6.14
CA ARG A 229 23.73 -12.62 6.22
C ARG A 229 24.97 -12.30 5.39
N CYS A 230 26.08 -12.06 6.08
CA CYS A 230 27.42 -11.93 5.49
C CYS A 230 28.24 -13.20 5.80
N GLU A 231 28.57 -13.98 4.76
CA GLU A 231 29.36 -15.21 4.88
C GLU A 231 30.58 -15.13 3.96
N MET A 232 31.77 -15.43 4.49
CA MET A 232 33.05 -15.35 3.76
C MET A 232 33.29 -13.98 3.08
N GLY A 233 32.80 -12.90 3.70
CA GLY A 233 32.91 -11.53 3.18
C GLY A 233 31.94 -11.22 2.03
N ARG A 234 30.86 -12.01 1.87
CA ARG A 234 29.82 -11.79 0.85
C ARG A 234 28.41 -11.96 1.39
N CYS A 235 27.49 -11.17 0.86
CA CYS A 235 26.07 -11.32 1.16
C CYS A 235 25.52 -12.60 0.52
N VAL A 236 24.83 -13.43 1.31
CA VAL A 236 24.28 -14.72 0.87
C VAL A 236 22.83 -14.85 1.32
N ALA A 237 22.01 -15.59 0.56
CA ALA A 237 20.66 -15.93 0.98
C ALA A 237 20.53 -17.43 1.28
N GLY A 238 19.31 -17.85 1.62
CA GLY A 238 18.90 -19.24 1.71
C GLY A 238 18.48 -19.77 0.34
N ALA A 239 19.01 -20.94 -0.02
CA ALA A 239 18.48 -21.74 -1.12
C ALA A 239 17.10 -22.31 -0.77
N ASP A 240 16.38 -22.84 -1.77
CA ASP A 240 15.07 -23.47 -1.58
C ASP A 240 15.05 -24.47 -0.41
N GLY A 241 14.02 -24.36 0.44
CA GLY A 241 13.83 -25.13 1.67
C GLY A 241 14.52 -24.57 2.92
N ALA A 242 15.44 -23.61 2.79
CA ALA A 242 16.03 -22.89 3.92
C ALA A 242 14.98 -22.14 4.73
N ALA A 243 15.20 -21.94 6.04
CA ALA A 243 14.29 -21.17 6.87
C ALA A 243 14.41 -19.67 6.58
N CYS A 244 13.28 -18.97 6.58
CA CYS A 244 13.17 -17.54 6.32
C CYS A 244 12.06 -16.90 7.18
N LEU A 245 12.13 -15.58 7.32
CA LEU A 245 11.12 -14.71 7.92
C LEU A 245 10.48 -13.79 6.87
N GLY A 246 11.15 -13.54 5.75
CA GLY A 246 10.62 -12.80 4.61
C GLY A 246 11.38 -13.10 3.31
N GLY A 247 10.87 -12.58 2.18
CA GLY A 247 11.43 -12.87 0.85
C GLY A 247 12.93 -12.52 0.71
N ARG A 248 13.39 -11.50 1.44
CA ARG A 248 14.80 -11.06 1.52
C ARG A 248 15.80 -12.15 1.91
N ASP A 249 15.34 -13.16 2.66
CA ASP A 249 16.21 -14.21 3.19
C ASP A 249 16.52 -15.29 2.15
N CYS A 250 15.92 -15.22 0.96
CA CYS A 250 15.87 -16.30 -0.03
C CYS A 250 16.49 -15.89 -1.38
N ASP A 251 17.24 -16.79 -2.02
CA ASP A 251 17.82 -16.55 -3.36
C ASP A 251 16.73 -16.25 -4.41
N SER A 252 15.55 -16.85 -4.22
CA SER A 252 14.35 -16.62 -5.04
C SER A 252 13.67 -15.27 -4.79
N GLY A 253 13.92 -14.62 -3.66
CA GLY A 253 13.11 -13.50 -3.18
C GLY A 253 11.75 -13.88 -2.57
N HIS A 254 11.43 -15.17 -2.43
CA HIS A 254 10.15 -15.62 -1.87
C HIS A 254 10.33 -16.58 -0.68
N CYS A 255 9.66 -16.21 0.42
CA CYS A 255 9.49 -17.01 1.63
C CYS A 255 8.03 -17.48 1.69
N ASP A 256 7.80 -18.78 1.76
CA ASP A 256 6.46 -19.37 1.81
C ASP A 256 5.80 -19.23 3.19
N ALA A 257 4.50 -19.54 3.26
CA ALA A 257 3.73 -19.46 4.50
C ALA A 257 4.17 -20.48 5.59
N SER A 258 5.10 -21.39 5.30
CA SER A 258 5.73 -22.28 6.28
C SER A 258 7.06 -21.74 6.82
N GLY A 259 7.46 -20.54 6.40
CA GLY A 259 8.75 -19.93 6.74
C GLY A 259 9.90 -20.58 5.99
N ARG A 260 9.70 -20.98 4.72
CA ARG A 260 10.73 -21.58 3.88
C ARG A 260 10.93 -20.89 2.54
N CYS A 261 12.18 -20.77 2.13
CA CYS A 261 12.52 -20.28 0.80
C CYS A 261 11.96 -21.21 -0.27
N SER A 262 11.32 -20.65 -1.29
CA SER A 262 10.77 -21.43 -2.40
C SER A 262 10.75 -20.60 -3.70
N PRO A 263 10.56 -21.22 -4.89
CA PRO A 263 10.63 -20.51 -6.16
C PRO A 263 9.57 -19.41 -6.33
N ALA A 264 10.01 -18.18 -6.65
CA ALA A 264 9.18 -17.00 -6.85
C ALA A 264 8.70 -16.88 -8.32
N ASN A 265 8.09 -17.93 -8.87
CA ASN A 265 7.78 -17.98 -10.30
C ASN A 265 6.52 -18.79 -10.66
N ALA A 266 5.55 -18.90 -9.73
CA ALA A 266 4.32 -19.62 -10.01
C ALA A 266 3.53 -18.92 -11.14
N PRO A 267 3.17 -19.62 -12.24
CA PRO A 267 2.45 -19.02 -13.36
C PRO A 267 0.99 -18.73 -13.02
N VAL A 268 0.32 -17.92 -13.84
CA VAL A 268 -1.13 -17.66 -13.73
C VAL A 268 -1.92 -18.98 -13.65
N GLY A 269 -2.85 -19.07 -12.70
CA GLY A 269 -3.63 -20.27 -12.37
C GLY A 269 -2.96 -21.26 -11.42
N ALA A 270 -1.69 -21.04 -11.02
CA ALA A 270 -1.06 -21.82 -9.96
C ALA A 270 -1.59 -21.44 -8.57
N ALA A 271 -1.52 -22.37 -7.62
CA ALA A 271 -1.87 -22.10 -6.23
C ALA A 271 -0.82 -21.20 -5.57
N CYS A 272 -1.27 -20.28 -4.71
CA CYS A 272 -0.44 -19.33 -3.98
C CYS A 272 -0.98 -19.12 -2.56
N ALA A 273 -0.11 -18.61 -1.68
CA ALA A 273 -0.48 -18.19 -0.32
C ALA A 273 -0.26 -16.69 -0.07
N THR A 274 0.57 -16.05 -0.90
CA THR A 274 0.90 -14.63 -0.90
C THR A 274 1.24 -14.21 -2.33
N ASP A 275 1.15 -12.92 -2.63
CA ASP A 275 1.48 -12.35 -3.94
C ASP A 275 2.88 -12.73 -4.43
N ALA A 276 3.86 -12.71 -3.53
CA ALA A 276 5.26 -13.04 -3.80
C ALA A 276 5.51 -14.49 -4.30
N ALA A 277 4.53 -15.39 -4.19
CA ALA A 277 4.61 -16.72 -4.80
C ALA A 277 4.41 -16.67 -6.33
N CYS A 278 3.65 -15.69 -6.82
CA CYS A 278 3.23 -15.56 -8.20
C CYS A 278 4.24 -14.77 -9.03
N ALA A 279 4.51 -15.22 -10.25
CA ALA A 279 5.36 -14.48 -11.20
C ALA A 279 4.80 -13.09 -11.57
N SER A 280 3.49 -12.89 -11.39
CA SER A 280 2.76 -11.65 -11.58
C SER A 280 2.68 -10.76 -10.34
N TYR A 281 3.09 -11.26 -9.16
CA TYR A 281 2.86 -10.63 -7.86
C TYR A 281 1.38 -10.35 -7.56
N VAL A 282 0.46 -11.24 -7.99
CA VAL A 282 -0.98 -11.14 -7.69
C VAL A 282 -1.54 -12.51 -7.29
N CYS A 283 -1.97 -12.66 -6.04
CA CYS A 283 -2.55 -13.86 -5.46
C CYS A 283 -3.96 -13.59 -4.90
N VAL A 284 -5.00 -14.03 -5.59
CA VAL A 284 -6.41 -13.81 -5.18
C VAL A 284 -7.10 -15.15 -4.98
N ASP A 285 -7.83 -15.32 -3.87
CA ASP A 285 -8.47 -16.57 -3.46
C ASP A 285 -7.52 -17.80 -3.54
N GLY A 286 -6.24 -17.59 -3.25
CA GLY A 286 -5.19 -18.62 -3.29
C GLY A 286 -4.78 -19.07 -4.70
N SER A 287 -5.09 -18.30 -5.74
CA SER A 287 -4.64 -18.54 -7.13
C SER A 287 -3.92 -17.34 -7.73
N CYS A 288 -2.82 -17.58 -8.45
CA CYS A 288 -2.08 -16.55 -9.15
C CYS A 288 -2.89 -15.99 -10.32
N LEU A 289 -3.05 -14.67 -10.40
CA LEU A 289 -3.74 -13.99 -11.51
C LEU A 289 -2.77 -13.24 -12.42
N ASP A 290 -3.27 -12.70 -13.53
CA ASP A 290 -2.52 -11.72 -14.32
C ASP A 290 -2.32 -10.41 -13.54
N ALA A 291 -1.23 -9.69 -13.78
CA ALA A 291 -0.93 -8.42 -13.13
C ALA A 291 -1.97 -7.31 -13.45
N ALA A 292 -2.68 -7.41 -14.58
CA ALA A 292 -3.83 -6.56 -14.90
C ALA A 292 -4.96 -6.66 -13.86
N CYS A 293 -5.10 -7.83 -13.24
CA CYS A 293 -6.10 -8.14 -12.23
C CYS A 293 -5.60 -7.95 -10.79
N GLY A 294 -4.43 -7.33 -10.61
CA GLY A 294 -3.90 -6.92 -9.31
C GLY A 294 -4.79 -5.88 -8.64
N VAL A 295 -5.12 -6.14 -7.38
CA VAL A 295 -5.85 -5.21 -6.50
C VAL A 295 -4.86 -4.78 -5.43
N PHE A 296 -4.32 -3.57 -5.64
CA PHE A 296 -3.19 -2.91 -4.95
C PHE A 296 -1.78 -3.37 -5.35
#